data_AF-A0A950Z9K4-F1
#
_entry.id   AF-A0A950Z9K4-F1
#
_cell.length_a   1.000
_cell.length_b   1.000
_cell.length_c   1.000
_cell.angle_alpha   90.00
_cell.angle_beta   90.00
_cell.angle_gamma   90.00
#
_symmetry.space_group_name_H-M   'P 1'
#
loop_
_entity.id
_entity.type
_entity.pdbx_description
1 polymer ?
#
loop_
_entity_poly.entity_id
_entity_poly.type
_entity_poly.pdbx_seq_one_letter_code
_entity_poly.pdbx_strand_id
1 'polypeptide(L)'
;MVSDINGRTAHLILDELAHGHCDPKGLAQLAKASLKNKKAELAASLHGFYSEHFRWLLSEAVQELADLDHKLEQVDKRLAKQLQPHADLILRLRTIPGVDFTTA
;
A
#
# COMPACT_ATOMS: atom_id res chain seq x y z
N MET A 1 14.00 -10.44 -6.33
CA MET A 1 13.24 -9.22 -6.71
C MET A 1 11.83 -9.24 -6.15
N VAL A 2 11.32 -8.08 -5.73
CA VAL A 2 9.89 -7.87 -5.41
C VAL A 2 9.13 -7.85 -6.74
N SER A 3 8.17 -8.76 -6.90
CA SER A 3 7.40 -8.90 -8.15
C SER A 3 6.11 -8.07 -8.14
N ASP A 4 5.76 -7.48 -7.00
CA ASP A 4 4.54 -6.72 -6.81
C ASP A 4 4.82 -5.47 -5.95
N ILE A 5 4.79 -4.31 -6.59
CA ILE A 5 5.06 -3.00 -5.98
C ILE A 5 3.85 -2.52 -5.15
N ASN A 6 2.64 -3.02 -5.47
CA ASN A 6 1.41 -2.72 -4.73
C ASN A 6 1.25 -3.59 -3.47
N GLY A 7 2.18 -4.51 -3.23
CA GLY A 7 2.16 -5.36 -2.05
C GLY A 7 2.42 -4.55 -0.78
N ARG A 8 1.65 -4.80 0.28
CA ARG A 8 1.80 -4.17 1.61
C ARG A 8 3.23 -4.22 2.19
N THR A 9 4.02 -5.21 1.76
CA THR A 9 5.43 -5.34 2.13
C THR A 9 6.33 -4.33 1.40
N ALA A 10 6.07 -4.06 0.12
CA ALA A 10 6.81 -3.07 -0.66
C ALA A 10 6.58 -1.67 -0.10
N HIS A 11 5.32 -1.31 0.18
CA HIS A 11 4.99 -0.03 0.82
C HIS A 11 5.68 0.15 2.18
N LEU A 12 5.70 -0.88 3.04
CA LEU A 12 6.41 -0.81 4.34
C LEU A 12 7.91 -0.56 4.17
N ILE A 13 8.54 -1.17 3.15
CA ILE A 13 9.98 -0.97 2.87
C ILE A 13 10.22 0.45 2.34
N LEU A 14 9.35 0.95 1.46
CA LEU A 14 9.46 2.30 0.90
C LEU A 14 9.26 3.37 1.97
N ASP A 15 8.34 3.14 2.90
CA ASP A 15 8.07 4.04 4.02
C ASP A 15 9.26 4.12 4.98
N GLU A 16 9.86 2.98 5.33
CA GLU A 16 11.08 2.95 6.15
C GLU A 16 12.28 3.60 5.44
N LEU A 17 12.41 3.41 4.13
CA LEU A 17 13.42 4.11 3.32
C LEU A 17 13.20 5.63 3.30
N ALA A 18 11.94 6.06 3.19
CA ALA A 18 11.55 7.48 3.25
C ALA A 18 11.87 8.11 4.62
N HIS A 19 11.69 7.36 5.71
CA HIS A 19 12.09 7.76 7.07
C HIS A 19 13.60 7.70 7.31
N GLY A 20 14.40 7.32 6.29
CA GLY A 20 15.86 7.26 6.36
C GLY A 20 16.40 5.99 7.02
N HIS A 21 15.54 5.00 7.29
CA HIS A 21 15.95 3.70 7.79
C HIS A 21 16.45 2.83 6.63
N CYS A 22 17.72 3.01 6.28
CA CYS A 22 18.32 2.35 5.11
C CYS A 22 19.08 1.05 5.44
N ASP A 23 18.97 0.49 6.65
CA ASP A 23 19.65 -0.77 6.98
C ASP A 23 19.05 -1.92 6.13
N PRO A 24 19.81 -2.49 5.17
CA PRO A 24 19.28 -3.52 4.29
C PRO A 24 18.86 -4.78 5.04
N LYS A 25 19.47 -5.06 6.20
CA LYS A 25 19.10 -6.20 7.04
C LYS A 25 17.78 -5.93 7.76
N GLY A 26 17.59 -4.75 8.34
CA GLY A 26 16.33 -4.30 8.93
C GLY A 26 15.18 -4.29 7.92
N LEU A 27 15.39 -3.70 6.75
CA LEU A 27 14.38 -3.66 5.68
C LEU A 27 14.02 -5.06 5.16
N ALA A 28 15.01 -5.95 5.02
CA ALA A 28 14.74 -7.34 4.66
C ALA A 28 13.95 -8.10 5.73
N GLN A 29 13.91 -7.65 7.00
CA GLN A 29 13.08 -8.28 8.01
C GLN A 29 11.58 -8.00 7.83
N LEU A 30 11.23 -6.86 7.21
CA LEU A 30 9.86 -6.46 6.87
C LEU A 30 9.24 -7.36 5.80
N ALA A 31 10.07 -8.11 5.06
CA ALA A 31 9.64 -9.07 4.06
C ALA A 31 8.75 -10.18 4.66
N LYS A 32 7.47 -10.21 4.25
CA LYS A 32 6.49 -11.25 4.63
C LYS A 32 6.30 -12.28 3.52
N ALA A 33 5.76 -13.45 3.89
CA ALA A 33 5.37 -14.53 2.98
C ALA A 33 6.49 -14.95 1.99
N SER A 34 6.22 -14.96 0.69
CA SER A 34 7.15 -15.40 -0.37
C SER A 34 8.44 -14.57 -0.44
N LEU A 35 8.44 -13.34 0.08
CA LEU A 35 9.63 -12.48 0.15
C LEU A 35 10.58 -12.89 1.27
N LYS A 36 10.15 -13.73 2.23
CA LYS A 36 11.03 -14.26 3.30
C LYS A 36 12.18 -15.10 2.73
N ASN A 37 11.92 -15.82 1.64
CA ASN A 37 12.92 -16.65 0.97
C ASN A 37 13.89 -15.82 0.10
N LYS A 38 13.55 -14.55 -0.18
CA LYS A 38 14.34 -13.63 -1.02
C LYS A 38 15.02 -12.53 -0.23
N LYS A 39 15.12 -12.65 1.10
CA LYS A 39 15.69 -11.60 1.98
C LYS A 39 17.12 -11.19 1.63
N ALA A 40 17.98 -12.16 1.28
CA ALA A 40 19.36 -11.86 0.89
C ALA A 40 19.44 -11.09 -0.45
N GLU A 41 18.60 -11.47 -1.41
CA GLU A 41 18.49 -10.81 -2.72
C GLU A 41 17.88 -9.40 -2.57
N LEU A 42 16.90 -9.24 -1.68
CA LEU A 42 16.31 -7.95 -1.33
C LEU A 42 17.33 -7.03 -0.69
N ALA A 43 18.09 -7.50 0.31
CA ALA A 43 19.15 -6.72 0.94
C ALA A 43 20.24 -6.30 -0.06
N ALA A 44 20.61 -7.19 -1.00
CA ALA A 44 21.54 -6.85 -2.07
C ALA A 44 20.98 -5.78 -3.03
N SER A 45 19.69 -5.85 -3.37
CA SER A 45 19.05 -4.86 -4.25
C SER A 45 18.86 -3.49 -3.63
N LEU A 46 18.85 -3.41 -2.30
CA LEU A 46 18.75 -2.16 -1.54
C LEU A 46 20.11 -1.45 -1.40
N HIS A 47 21.20 -2.12 -1.79
CA HIS A 47 22.54 -1.56 -1.74
C HIS A 47 22.74 -0.52 -2.87
N GLY A 48 22.77 0.77 -2.52
CA GLY A 48 23.00 1.88 -3.45
C GLY A 48 21.97 3.02 -3.35
N PHE A 49 20.85 2.78 -2.68
CA PHE A 49 19.75 3.75 -2.49
C PHE A 49 19.98 4.74 -1.35
N TYR A 50 21.17 5.35 -1.28
CA TYR A 50 21.61 6.11 -0.10
C TYR A 50 21.83 7.61 -0.34
N SER A 51 21.56 8.14 -1.53
CA SER A 51 21.70 9.59 -1.72
C SER A 51 20.61 10.33 -0.96
N GLU A 52 20.97 11.42 -0.29
CA GLU A 52 20.03 12.27 0.44
C GLU A 52 18.90 12.78 -0.46
N HIS A 53 19.24 13.18 -1.70
CA HIS A 53 18.26 13.63 -2.68
C HIS A 53 17.27 12.53 -3.08
N PHE A 54 17.73 11.28 -3.25
CA PHE A 54 16.83 10.17 -3.57
C PHE A 54 15.89 9.87 -2.40
N ARG A 55 16.39 9.92 -1.16
CA ARG A 55 15.55 9.73 0.04
C ARG A 55 14.48 10.82 0.14
N TRP A 56 14.86 12.07 -0.10
CA TRP A 56 13.91 13.19 -0.15
C TRP A 56 12.85 12.99 -1.24
N LEU A 57 13.25 12.64 -2.47
CA LEU A 57 12.30 12.38 -3.55
C LEU A 57 11.36 11.20 -3.23
N LEU A 58 11.91 10.14 -2.63
CA LEU A 58 11.13 8.98 -2.22
C LEU A 58 10.14 9.33 -1.11
N SER A 59 10.53 10.15 -0.13
CA SER A 59 9.63 10.60 0.93
C SER A 59 8.47 11.42 0.40
N GLU A 60 8.72 12.32 -0.56
CA GLU A 60 7.65 13.11 -1.19
C GLU A 60 6.65 12.19 -1.92
N ALA A 61 7.14 11.21 -2.70
CA ALA A 61 6.28 10.30 -3.44
C ALA A 61 5.46 9.37 -2.53
N VAL A 62 6.06 8.86 -1.45
CA VAL A 62 5.36 8.02 -0.47
C VAL A 62 4.30 8.83 0.29
N GLN A 63 4.61 10.09 0.64
CA GLN A 63 3.66 10.97 1.29
C GLN A 63 2.46 11.28 0.38
N GLU A 64 2.69 11.58 -0.90
CA GLU A 64 1.61 11.84 -1.85
C GLU A 64 0.67 10.63 -1.99
N LEU A 65 1.23 9.42 -1.99
CA LEU A 65 0.45 8.18 -2.05
C LEU A 65 -0.40 7.99 -0.79
N ALA A 66 0.18 8.23 0.40
CA ALA A 66 -0.55 8.19 1.66
C ALA A 66 -1.68 9.22 1.72
N ASP A 67 -1.45 10.43 1.19
CA ASP A 67 -2.47 11.47 1.10
C ASP A 67 -3.62 11.05 0.17
N LEU A 68 -3.31 10.36 -0.94
CA LEU A 68 -4.32 9.85 -1.86
C LEU A 68 -5.15 8.74 -1.22
N ASP A 69 -4.52 7.79 -0.53
CA ASP A 69 -5.21 6.74 0.23
C ASP A 69 -6.14 7.36 1.29
N HIS A 70 -5.67 8.40 1.98
CA HIS A 70 -6.50 9.11 2.96
C HIS A 70 -7.72 9.78 2.31
N LYS A 71 -7.55 10.40 1.14
CA LYS A 71 -8.67 11.00 0.39
C LYS A 71 -9.67 9.93 -0.05
N LEU A 72 -9.22 8.77 -0.52
CA LEU A 72 -10.09 7.64 -0.86
C LEU A 72 -10.91 7.20 0.35
N GLU A 73 -10.28 7.01 1.51
CA GLU A 73 -11.00 6.64 2.73
C GLU A 73 -12.07 7.68 3.13
N GLN A 74 -11.77 8.98 2.96
CA GLN A 74 -12.74 10.04 3.25
C GLN A 74 -13.94 9.97 2.32
N VAL A 75 -13.70 9.71 1.02
CA VAL A 75 -14.76 9.53 0.02
C VAL A 75 -15.58 8.29 0.36
N ASP A 76 -14.95 7.17 0.68
CA ASP A 76 -15.64 5.93 1.06
C ASP A 76 -16.50 6.12 2.31
N LYS A 77 -15.98 6.78 3.35
CA LYS A 77 -16.74 7.11 4.56
C LYS A 77 -17.94 8.00 4.25
N ARG A 78 -17.79 8.95 3.33
CA ARG A 78 -18.90 9.83 2.89
C ARG A 78 -19.94 9.04 2.11
N LEU A 79 -19.52 8.21 1.16
CA LEU A 79 -20.40 7.35 0.37
C LEU A 79 -21.17 6.39 1.28
N ALA A 80 -20.50 5.71 2.21
CA ALA A 80 -21.14 4.81 3.17
C ALA A 80 -22.24 5.52 3.97
N LYS A 81 -22.00 6.75 4.44
CA LYS A 81 -23.03 7.56 5.12
C LYS A 81 -24.21 7.90 4.20
N GLN A 82 -23.96 8.23 2.94
CA GLN A 82 -25.03 8.54 1.98
C GLN A 82 -25.81 7.30 1.53
N LEU A 83 -25.18 6.12 1.57
CA LEU A 83 -25.79 4.84 1.22
C LEU A 83 -26.58 4.24 2.38
N GLN A 84 -26.34 4.64 3.64
CA GLN A 84 -27.07 4.13 4.81
C GLN A 84 -28.61 4.17 4.67
N PRO A 85 -29.23 5.27 4.22
CA PRO A 85 -30.69 5.32 4.02
C PRO A 85 -31.21 4.35 2.95
N HIS A 86 -30.32 3.85 2.08
CA HIS A 86 -30.63 2.95 0.98
C HIS A 86 -30.12 1.53 1.23
N ALA A 87 -29.67 1.20 2.45
CA ALA A 87 -29.08 -0.09 2.78
C ALA A 87 -29.97 -1.27 2.40
N ASP A 88 -31.28 -1.17 2.65
CA ASP A 88 -32.26 -2.22 2.29
C ASP A 88 -32.40 -2.41 0.78
N LEU A 89 -32.34 -1.32 0.01
CA LEU A 89 -32.39 -1.37 -1.46
C LEU A 89 -31.11 -2.01 -2.00
N ILE A 90 -29.95 -1.65 -1.45
CA ILE A 90 -28.67 -2.22 -1.85
C ILE A 90 -28.61 -3.72 -1.53
N LEU A 91 -29.15 -4.14 -0.37
CA LEU A 91 -29.23 -5.56 -0.01
C LEU A 91 -30.10 -6.34 -1.00
N ARG A 92 -31.23 -5.77 -1.43
CA ARG A 92 -32.10 -6.38 -2.46
C ARG A 92 -31.39 -6.45 -3.81
N LEU A 93 -30.67 -5.39 -4.22
CA LEU A 93 -29.90 -5.40 -5.46
C LEU A 93 -28.83 -6.49 -5.46
N ARG A 94 -28.18 -6.76 -4.32
CA ARG A 94 -27.22 -7.86 -4.14
C ARG A 94 -27.82 -9.27 -4.26
N THR A 95 -29.13 -9.43 -4.21
CA THR A 95 -29.77 -10.73 -4.50
C THR A 95 -29.82 -11.05 -6.00
N ILE A 96 -29.55 -10.04 -6.86
CA ILE A 96 -29.45 -10.23 -8.30
C ILE A 96 -28.05 -10.79 -8.62
N PRO A 97 -27.95 -11.96 -9.28
CA PRO A 97 -26.67 -12.53 -9.66
C PRO A 97 -25.84 -11.54 -10.48
N GLY A 98 -24.59 -11.28 -10.06
CA GLY A 98 -23.66 -10.37 -10.75
C GLY A 98 -23.67 -8.91 -10.27
N VAL A 99 -24.49 -8.56 -9.27
CA VAL A 99 -24.46 -7.24 -8.63
C VAL A 99 -23.79 -7.33 -7.26
N ASP A 100 -22.65 -6.67 -7.09
CA ASP A 100 -21.95 -6.55 -5.80
C ASP A 100 -21.58 -5.09 -5.50
N PHE A 101 -21.13 -4.83 -4.28
CA PHE A 101 -20.84 -3.51 -3.71
C PHE A 101 -19.53 -2.90 -4.24
N THR A 102 -18.69 -3.73 -4.85
CA THR A 102 -17.42 -3.34 -5.46
C THR A 102 -17.39 -3.90 -6.87
N THR A 103 -17.32 -3.03 -7.88
CA THR A 103 -17.01 -3.47 -9.25
C THR A 103 -15.56 -3.95 -9.25
N ALA A 104 -15.35 -5.22 -9.59
CA ALA A 104 -14.02 -5.81 -9.75
C ALA A 104 -13.30 -5.29 -11.00
#